data_AF-A0AAB0A969-F1
#
_entry.id   AF-A0AAB0A969-F1
#
_cell.length_a   1.000
_cell.length_b   1.000
_cell.length_c   1.000
_cell.angle_alpha   90.00
_cell.angle_beta   90.00
_cell.angle_gamma   90.00
#
_symmetry.space_group_name_H-M   'P 1'
#
loop_
_entity.id
_entity.type
_entity.pdbx_description
1 polymer ?
#
loop_
_entity_poly.entity_id
_entity_poly.type
_entity_poly.pdbx_seq_one_letter_code
_entity_poly.pdbx_strand_id
1 'polypeptide(L)'
;MGRDRLNSLLKRRELAASIKNLSQQHEYEMLRNQQQIIQDLDQFAKISQSISELHKNILEIEEKLAGPGSIRASRKLADNANLCYKILAAVKVLQADLESLSHQRKDEDGDNLVSLVRSKQMECVRTAYFEAFWKFRSLVQNYEGIVRKRKLEATLSQCDTFRPKPVPCENSEDADQESFRRHTLNENFHRPLHAIVFVEEEEEEEEVEFAAETLKAVQERHQDLQAIE
;
A
#
# COMPACT_ATOMS: atom_id res chain seq x y z
N MET A 1 53.34 -35.04 52.17
CA MET A 1 53.60 -34.57 50.79
C MET A 1 52.69 -35.17 49.71
N GLY A 2 52.05 -36.35 49.89
CA GLY A 2 51.17 -36.94 48.85
C GLY A 2 49.77 -36.33 48.69
N ARG A 3 49.16 -35.82 49.78
CA ARG A 3 47.79 -35.24 49.77
C ARG A 3 47.71 -33.92 48.99
N ASP A 4 48.71 -33.05 49.09
CA ASP A 4 48.73 -31.76 48.40
C ASP A 4 48.85 -31.92 46.88
N ARG A 5 49.59 -32.95 46.44
CA ARG A 5 49.75 -33.30 45.03
C ARG A 5 48.45 -33.85 44.43
N LEU A 6 47.71 -34.68 45.18
CA LEU A 6 46.39 -35.17 44.77
C LEU A 6 45.37 -34.02 44.65
N ASN A 7 45.30 -33.13 45.64
CA ASN A 7 44.43 -31.95 45.60
C ASN A 7 44.77 -31.02 44.43
N SER A 8 46.05 -30.85 44.10
CA SER A 8 46.47 -30.05 42.94
C SER A 8 46.00 -30.66 41.61
N LEU A 9 46.00 -31.99 41.49
CA LEU A 9 45.53 -32.70 40.29
C LEU A 9 44.00 -32.66 40.15
N LEU A 10 43.27 -32.77 41.27
CA LEU A 10 41.81 -32.63 41.28
C LEU A 10 41.37 -31.24 40.82
N LYS A 11 41.96 -30.17 41.39
CA LYS A 11 41.70 -28.78 40.96
C LYS A 11 42.03 -28.55 39.48
N ARG A 12 43.11 -29.16 38.98
CA ARG A 12 43.51 -29.04 37.58
C ARG A 12 42.53 -29.75 36.65
N ARG A 13 41.96 -30.90 37.07
CA ARG A 13 40.89 -31.60 36.35
C ARG A 13 39.58 -30.81 36.36
N GLU A 14 39.20 -30.21 37.48
CA GLU A 14 38.01 -29.35 37.59
C GLU A 14 38.13 -28.12 36.68
N LEU A 15 39.29 -27.44 36.68
CA LEU A 15 39.55 -26.34 35.76
C LEU A 15 39.47 -26.78 34.29
N ALA A 16 40.06 -27.92 33.92
CA ALA A 16 39.98 -28.43 32.56
C ALA A 16 38.53 -28.77 32.15
N ALA A 17 37.72 -29.29 33.07
CA ALA A 17 36.29 -29.53 32.85
C ALA A 17 35.51 -28.21 32.71
N SER A 18 35.77 -27.22 33.57
CA SER A 18 35.15 -25.89 33.47
C SER A 18 35.51 -25.18 32.16
N ILE A 19 36.76 -25.24 31.71
CA ILE A 19 37.18 -24.66 30.42
C ILE A 19 36.48 -25.36 29.25
N LYS A 20 36.38 -26.70 29.28
CA LYS A 20 35.68 -27.46 28.25
C LYS A 20 34.18 -27.11 28.20
N ASN A 21 33.55 -26.99 29.36
CA ASN A 21 32.15 -26.59 29.46
C ASN A 21 31.93 -25.15 28.99
N LEU A 22 32.84 -24.23 29.33
CA LEU A 22 32.79 -22.83 28.89
C LEU A 22 32.90 -22.73 27.36
N SER A 23 33.78 -23.51 26.74
CA SER A 23 33.92 -23.57 25.28
C SER A 23 32.63 -24.07 24.61
N GLN A 24 32.01 -25.11 25.17
CA GLN A 24 30.75 -25.66 24.63
C GLN A 24 29.58 -24.68 24.81
N GLN A 25 29.53 -24.00 25.96
CA GLN A 25 28.52 -22.99 26.23
C GLN A 25 28.64 -21.79 25.27
N HIS A 26 29.86 -21.30 25.07
CA HIS A 26 30.12 -20.22 24.12
C HIS A 26 29.76 -20.60 22.68
N GLU A 27 30.09 -21.82 22.25
CA GLU A 27 29.72 -22.33 20.92
C GLU A 27 28.18 -22.40 20.74
N TYR A 28 27.47 -22.88 21.76
CA TYR A 28 26.01 -22.92 21.76
C TYR A 28 25.39 -21.52 21.69
N GLU A 29 25.86 -20.58 22.51
CA GLU A 29 25.38 -19.19 22.52
C GLU A 29 25.62 -18.49 21.18
N MET A 30 26.79 -18.70 20.58
CA MET A 30 27.13 -18.19 19.25
C MET A 30 26.17 -18.72 18.17
N LEU A 31 25.91 -20.03 18.13
CA LEU A 31 25.00 -20.63 17.15
C LEU A 31 23.56 -20.11 17.30
N ARG A 32 23.09 -20.00 18.55
CA ARG A 32 21.77 -19.42 18.85
C ARG A 32 21.69 -17.96 18.39
N ASN A 33 22.73 -17.16 18.62
CA ASN A 33 22.80 -15.78 18.18
C ASN A 33 22.77 -15.65 16.65
N GLN A 34 23.54 -16.48 15.94
CA GLN A 34 23.54 -16.52 14.48
C GLN A 34 22.17 -16.89 13.92
N GLN A 35 21.51 -17.90 14.51
CA GLN A 35 20.17 -18.31 14.10
C GLN A 35 19.16 -17.18 14.27
N GLN A 36 19.22 -16.44 15.39
CA GLN A 36 18.36 -15.28 15.62
C GLN A 36 18.61 -14.19 14.57
N ILE A 37 19.87 -13.85 14.28
CA ILE A 37 20.20 -12.84 13.26
C ILE A 37 19.62 -13.22 11.90
N ILE A 38 19.72 -14.50 11.50
CA ILE A 38 19.17 -14.98 10.23
C ILE A 38 17.64 -14.83 10.20
N GLN A 39 16.96 -15.13 11.31
CA GLN A 39 15.51 -14.95 11.42
C GLN A 39 15.11 -13.47 11.31
N ASP A 40 15.82 -12.58 11.99
CA ASP A 40 15.56 -11.14 11.93
C ASP A 40 15.73 -10.63 10.48
N LEU A 41 16.79 -11.05 9.79
CA LEU A 41 17.04 -10.68 8.39
C LEU A 41 15.93 -11.17 7.45
N ASP A 42 15.42 -12.38 7.64
CA ASP A 42 14.30 -12.92 6.86
C ASP A 42 13.01 -12.13 7.10
N GLN A 43 12.73 -11.73 8.36
CA GLN A 43 11.60 -10.88 8.69
C GLN A 43 11.70 -9.51 8.03
N PHE A 44 12.86 -8.85 8.13
CA PHE A 44 13.12 -7.57 7.46
C PHE A 44 12.94 -7.69 5.95
N ALA A 45 13.49 -8.74 5.33
CA ALA A 45 13.37 -8.97 3.89
C ALA A 45 11.91 -9.11 3.43
N LYS A 46 11.08 -9.86 4.17
CA LYS A 46 9.64 -10.01 3.87
C LYS A 46 8.88 -8.69 3.94
N ILE A 47 9.18 -7.86 4.95
CA ILE A 47 8.56 -6.54 5.07
C ILE A 47 9.01 -5.64 3.92
N SER A 48 10.31 -5.58 3.63
CA SER A 48 10.84 -4.80 2.50
C SER A 48 10.26 -5.23 1.15
N GLN A 49 10.04 -6.53 0.95
CA GLN A 49 9.36 -7.05 -0.25
C GLN A 49 7.92 -6.54 -0.33
N SER A 50 7.17 -6.60 0.76
CA SER A 50 5.79 -6.13 0.82
C SER A 50 5.69 -4.62 0.55
N ILE A 51 6.63 -3.83 1.09
CA ILE A 51 6.74 -2.38 0.81
C ILE A 51 7.04 -2.12 -0.67
N SER A 52 7.91 -2.93 -1.28
CA SER A 52 8.24 -2.82 -2.70
C SER A 52 7.04 -3.16 -3.59
N GLU A 53 6.25 -4.16 -3.20
CA GLU A 53 4.98 -4.51 -3.86
C GLU A 53 3.96 -3.36 -3.77
N LEU A 54 3.83 -2.73 -2.60
CA LEU A 54 2.99 -1.55 -2.41
C LEU A 54 3.41 -0.42 -3.35
N HIS A 55 4.71 -0.10 -3.42
CA HIS A 55 5.21 0.91 -4.36
C HIS A 55 4.89 0.59 -5.82
N LYS A 56 5.10 -0.65 -6.25
CA LYS A 56 4.77 -1.09 -7.60
C LYS A 56 3.28 -0.91 -7.90
N ASN A 57 2.43 -1.31 -6.96
CA ASN A 57 0.99 -1.19 -7.11
C ASN A 57 0.53 0.26 -7.21
N ILE A 58 1.11 1.17 -6.41
CA ILE A 58 0.82 2.61 -6.48
C ILE A 58 1.06 3.12 -7.91
N LEU A 59 2.24 2.84 -8.48
CA LEU A 59 2.60 3.27 -9.83
C LEU A 59 1.63 2.70 -10.89
N GLU A 60 1.29 1.41 -10.77
CA GLU A 60 0.36 0.77 -11.70
C GLU A 60 -1.07 1.32 -11.59
N ILE A 61 -1.49 1.82 -10.42
CA ILE A 61 -2.79 2.48 -10.26
C ILE A 61 -2.72 3.90 -10.84
N GLU A 62 -1.67 4.65 -10.54
CA GLU A 62 -1.44 6.00 -11.09
C GLU A 62 -1.52 6.02 -12.62
N GLU A 63 -0.87 5.07 -13.29
CA GLU A 63 -0.91 4.93 -14.75
C GLU A 63 -2.34 4.68 -15.26
N LYS A 64 -3.12 3.84 -14.57
CA LYS A 64 -4.50 3.50 -14.96
C LYS A 64 -5.48 4.63 -14.69
N LEU A 65 -5.25 5.46 -13.67
CA LEU A 65 -6.08 6.62 -13.35
C LEU A 65 -5.96 7.73 -14.40
N ALA A 66 -4.83 7.81 -15.11
CA ALA A 66 -4.65 8.75 -16.21
C ALA A 66 -5.46 8.36 -17.48
N GLY A 67 -6.08 7.18 -17.51
CA GLY A 67 -6.82 6.67 -18.67
C GLY A 67 -8.26 6.24 -18.38
N PRO A 68 -8.94 5.57 -19.34
CA PRO A 68 -10.29 5.04 -19.17
C PRO A 68 -10.39 3.92 -18.11
N GLY A 69 -9.27 3.44 -17.57
CA GLY A 69 -9.19 2.33 -16.61
C GLY A 69 -9.58 2.65 -15.16
N SER A 70 -10.01 3.88 -14.88
CA SER A 70 -10.37 4.36 -13.54
C SER A 70 -11.44 3.51 -12.83
N ILE A 71 -12.42 2.93 -13.56
CA ILE A 71 -13.51 2.11 -12.98
C ILE A 71 -12.99 0.77 -12.42
N ARG A 72 -11.78 0.33 -12.81
CA ARG A 72 -11.14 -0.89 -12.27
C ARG A 72 -10.11 -0.59 -11.18
N ALA A 73 -9.95 0.68 -10.78
CA ALA A 73 -8.97 1.08 -9.77
C ALA A 73 -9.48 0.80 -8.33
N SER A 74 -10.78 0.84 -8.10
CA SER A 74 -11.44 0.62 -6.79
C SER A 74 -10.95 -0.64 -6.07
N ARG A 75 -11.13 -1.82 -6.69
CA ARG A 75 -10.68 -3.10 -6.11
C ARG A 75 -9.19 -3.11 -5.77
N LYS A 76 -8.37 -2.56 -6.67
CA LYS A 76 -6.93 -2.51 -6.48
C LYS A 76 -6.52 -1.56 -5.37
N LEU A 77 -7.25 -0.45 -5.17
CA LEU A 77 -7.06 0.45 -4.03
C LEU A 77 -7.37 -0.27 -2.70
N ALA A 78 -8.46 -1.04 -2.61
CA ALA A 78 -8.76 -1.80 -1.40
C ALA A 78 -7.71 -2.90 -1.11
N ASP A 79 -7.25 -3.62 -2.13
CA ASP A 79 -6.17 -4.60 -1.97
C ASP A 79 -4.89 -3.94 -1.42
N ASN A 80 -4.58 -2.73 -1.87
CA ASN A 80 -3.43 -1.96 -1.39
C ASN A 80 -3.63 -1.38 0.01
N ALA A 81 -4.85 -0.98 0.37
CA ALA A 81 -5.18 -0.60 1.75
C ALA A 81 -4.98 -1.77 2.71
N ASN A 82 -5.37 -2.98 2.30
CA ASN A 82 -5.11 -4.21 3.05
C ASN A 82 -3.62 -4.54 3.14
N LEU A 83 -2.85 -4.31 2.06
CA LEU A 83 -1.40 -4.49 2.06
C LEU A 83 -0.70 -3.51 3.02
N CYS A 84 -1.06 -2.23 3.01
CA CYS A 84 -0.59 -1.24 3.99
C CYS A 84 -0.83 -1.72 5.43
N TYR A 85 -2.02 -2.24 5.71
CA TYR A 85 -2.35 -2.78 7.04
C TYR A 85 -1.48 -3.99 7.42
N LYS A 86 -1.28 -4.95 6.51
CA LYS A 86 -0.42 -6.12 6.74
C LYS A 86 1.02 -5.73 7.02
N ILE A 87 1.56 -4.78 6.25
CA ILE A 87 2.92 -4.25 6.45
C ILE A 87 3.01 -3.61 7.84
N LEU A 88 2.05 -2.77 8.21
CA LEU A 88 2.04 -2.13 9.52
C LEU A 88 2.00 -3.14 10.67
N ALA A 89 1.12 -4.14 10.58
CA ALA A 89 1.02 -5.19 11.59
C ALA A 89 2.36 -5.94 11.75
N ALA A 90 3.01 -6.28 10.62
CA ALA A 90 4.32 -6.93 10.64
C ALA A 90 5.42 -6.04 11.26
N VAL A 91 5.42 -4.73 10.94
CA VAL A 91 6.36 -3.76 11.55
C VAL A 91 6.14 -3.65 13.06
N LYS A 92 4.88 -3.62 13.54
CA LYS A 92 4.57 -3.58 14.98
C LYS A 92 5.04 -4.84 15.71
N VAL A 93 4.80 -6.01 15.14
CA VAL A 93 5.26 -7.29 15.72
C VAL A 93 6.78 -7.32 15.79
N LEU A 94 7.46 -6.97 14.69
CA LEU A 94 8.92 -6.92 14.66
C LEU A 94 9.48 -5.91 15.68
N GLN A 95 8.81 -4.78 15.88
CA GLN A 95 9.21 -3.79 16.88
C GLN A 95 9.15 -4.38 18.29
N ALA A 96 8.03 -5.02 18.64
CA ALA A 96 7.86 -5.66 19.94
C ALA A 96 8.89 -6.78 20.17
N ASP A 97 9.18 -7.58 19.14
CA ASP A 97 10.18 -8.64 19.20
C ASP A 97 11.59 -8.08 19.47
N LEU A 98 11.98 -7.03 18.75
CA LEU A 98 13.27 -6.36 18.95
C LEU A 98 13.37 -5.69 20.34
N GLU A 99 12.30 -5.09 20.82
CA GLU A 99 12.23 -4.51 22.16
C GLU A 99 12.38 -5.61 23.23
N SER A 100 11.69 -6.74 23.09
CA SER A 100 11.84 -7.91 23.96
C SER A 100 13.28 -8.43 23.98
N LEU A 101 13.92 -8.55 22.82
CA LEU A 101 15.31 -8.98 22.69
C LEU A 101 16.30 -8.00 23.33
N SER A 102 16.05 -6.70 23.24
CA SER A 102 16.89 -5.69 23.88
C SER A 102 16.77 -5.73 25.42
N HIS A 103 15.57 -5.96 25.96
CA HIS A 103 15.36 -6.12 27.40
C HIS A 103 16.06 -7.36 27.97
N GLN A 104 16.10 -8.46 27.21
CA GLN A 104 16.80 -9.68 27.60
C GLN A 104 18.34 -9.53 27.63
N ARG A 105 18.90 -8.50 26.99
CA ARG A 105 20.35 -8.28 26.85
C ARG A 105 20.87 -7.06 27.61
N LYS A 106 20.03 -6.39 28.42
CA LYS A 106 20.39 -5.17 29.18
C LYS A 106 21.52 -5.37 30.20
N ASP A 107 21.85 -6.61 30.55
CA ASP A 107 22.92 -6.92 31.51
C ASP A 107 24.31 -7.04 30.85
N GLU A 108 24.42 -6.93 29.53
CA GLU A 108 25.69 -6.95 28.79
C GLU A 108 26.04 -5.53 28.30
N ASP A 109 26.87 -4.83 29.08
CA ASP A 109 27.27 -3.41 28.98
C ASP A 109 28.14 -3.06 27.75
N GLY A 110 28.05 -3.83 26.67
CA GLY A 110 28.81 -3.63 25.44
C GLY A 110 27.91 -3.15 24.31
N ASP A 111 28.30 -2.05 23.64
CA ASP A 111 27.73 -1.58 22.38
C ASP A 111 27.57 -2.74 21.38
N ASN A 112 26.38 -3.35 21.40
CA ASN A 112 26.11 -4.52 20.58
C ASN A 112 25.83 -4.03 19.16
N LEU A 113 26.83 -4.16 18.29
CA LEU A 113 26.71 -3.88 16.85
C LEU A 113 25.45 -4.50 16.26
N VAL A 114 25.02 -5.68 16.72
CA VAL A 114 23.79 -6.34 16.25
C VAL A 114 22.55 -5.55 16.65
N SER A 115 22.49 -5.04 17.88
CA SER A 115 21.38 -4.17 18.32
C SER A 115 21.34 -2.86 17.53
N LEU A 116 22.50 -2.27 17.21
CA LEU A 116 22.60 -1.09 16.37
C LEU A 116 22.15 -1.37 14.93
N VAL A 117 22.55 -2.50 14.36
CA VAL A 117 22.10 -2.91 13.01
C VAL A 117 20.60 -3.13 12.99
N ARG A 118 20.03 -3.81 13.99
CA ARG A 118 18.58 -4.03 14.12
C ARG A 118 17.81 -2.72 14.23
N SER A 119 18.28 -1.77 15.06
CA SER A 119 17.61 -0.47 15.20
C SER A 119 17.66 0.32 13.89
N LYS A 120 18.79 0.29 13.18
CA LYS A 120 18.91 0.93 11.85
C LYS A 120 18.06 0.25 10.78
N GLN A 121 18.02 -1.08 10.73
CA GLN A 121 17.14 -1.79 9.80
C GLN A 121 15.66 -1.48 10.06
N MET A 122 15.27 -1.41 11.34
CA MET A 122 13.92 -1.02 11.73
C MET A 122 13.58 0.42 11.33
N GLU A 123 14.49 1.36 11.58
CA GLU A 123 14.35 2.76 11.15
C GLU A 123 14.15 2.84 9.62
N CYS A 124 15.01 2.17 8.84
CA CYS A 124 14.90 2.13 7.38
C CYS A 124 13.54 1.57 6.91
N VAL A 125 13.08 0.47 7.51
CA VAL A 125 11.78 -0.14 7.15
C VAL A 125 10.62 0.78 7.51
N ARG A 126 10.64 1.41 8.69
CA ARG A 126 9.62 2.39 9.09
C ARG A 126 9.58 3.55 8.10
N THR A 127 10.72 4.16 7.79
CA THR A 127 10.80 5.28 6.84
C THR A 127 10.28 4.89 5.46
N ALA A 128 10.72 3.76 4.92
CA ALA A 128 10.27 3.28 3.61
C ALA A 128 8.76 2.98 3.58
N TYR A 129 8.23 2.40 4.65
CA TYR A 129 6.79 2.18 4.78
C TYR A 129 6.01 3.50 4.82
N PHE A 130 6.45 4.48 5.62
CA PHE A 130 5.77 5.77 5.69
C PHE A 130 5.79 6.49 4.35
N GLU A 131 6.91 6.48 3.63
CA GLU A 131 7.00 7.06 2.30
C GLU A 131 6.00 6.42 1.32
N ALA A 132 5.95 5.07 1.29
CA ALA A 132 5.01 4.33 0.47
C ALA A 132 3.55 4.63 0.86
N PHE A 133 3.28 4.69 2.16
CA PHE A 133 1.97 5.01 2.70
C PHE A 133 1.50 6.40 2.28
N TRP A 134 2.35 7.42 2.40
CA TRP A 134 1.97 8.78 2.02
C TRP A 134 1.69 8.90 0.54
N LYS A 135 2.48 8.24 -0.31
CA LYS A 135 2.21 8.13 -1.76
C LYS A 135 0.86 7.46 -2.02
N PHE A 136 0.59 6.33 -1.36
CA PHE A 136 -0.70 5.64 -1.49
C PHE A 136 -1.88 6.51 -1.03
N ARG A 137 -1.73 7.25 0.07
CA ARG A 137 -2.76 8.18 0.55
C ARG A 137 -3.05 9.27 -0.48
N SER A 138 -2.02 9.90 -1.04
CA SER A 138 -2.18 10.91 -2.10
C SER A 138 -2.86 10.33 -3.34
N LEU A 139 -2.54 9.09 -3.69
CA LEU A 139 -3.19 8.36 -4.78
C LEU A 139 -4.69 8.16 -4.52
N VAL A 140 -5.08 7.73 -3.32
CA VAL A 140 -6.50 7.56 -2.95
C VAL A 140 -7.25 8.90 -3.03
N GLN A 141 -6.63 10.00 -2.56
CA GLN A 141 -7.23 11.35 -2.67
C GLN A 141 -7.42 11.80 -4.12
N ASN A 142 -6.46 11.49 -5.00
CA ASN A 142 -6.59 11.79 -6.42
C ASN A 142 -7.74 10.98 -7.06
N TYR A 143 -7.82 9.68 -6.75
CA TYR A 143 -8.93 8.83 -7.20
C TYR A 143 -10.30 9.37 -6.77
N GLU A 144 -10.44 9.73 -5.49
CA GLU A 144 -11.67 10.31 -4.96
C GLU A 144 -12.06 11.61 -5.70
N GLY A 145 -11.08 12.46 -6.02
CA GLY A 145 -11.29 13.66 -6.81
C GLY A 145 -11.75 13.39 -8.25
N ILE A 146 -11.20 12.35 -8.89
CA ILE A 146 -11.60 11.93 -10.26
C ILE A 146 -13.04 11.42 -10.25
N VAL A 147 -13.38 10.55 -9.30
CA VAL A 147 -14.73 9.99 -9.14
C VAL A 147 -15.75 11.10 -8.87
N ARG A 148 -15.46 12.03 -7.95
CA ARG A 148 -16.33 13.19 -7.66
C ARG A 148 -16.57 14.10 -8.88
N LYS A 149 -15.54 14.35 -9.69
CA LYS A 149 -15.68 15.16 -10.92
C LYS A 149 -16.62 14.49 -11.93
N ARG A 150 -16.50 13.18 -12.13
CA ARG A 150 -17.39 12.44 -13.05
C ARG A 150 -18.84 12.48 -12.61
N LYS A 151 -19.12 12.32 -11.31
CA LYS A 151 -20.48 12.44 -10.77
C LYS A 151 -21.12 13.80 -11.11
N LEU A 152 -20.33 14.88 -11.06
CA LEU A 152 -20.78 16.23 -11.44
C LEU A 152 -21.00 16.37 -12.95
N GLU A 153 -20.15 15.77 -13.78
CA GLU A 153 -20.30 15.78 -15.24
C GLU A 153 -21.54 14.97 -15.70
N ALA A 154 -21.80 13.83 -15.07
CA ALA A 154 -22.98 13.01 -15.34
C ALA A 154 -24.29 13.75 -15.01
N THR A 155 -24.34 14.42 -13.85
CA THR A 155 -25.50 15.21 -13.42
C THR A 155 -25.73 16.46 -14.28
N LEU A 156 -24.69 17.10 -14.81
CA LEU A 156 -24.82 18.22 -15.74
C LEU A 156 -25.27 17.77 -17.14
N SER A 157 -24.83 16.60 -17.61
CA SER A 157 -25.22 16.05 -18.91
C SER A 157 -26.71 15.65 -18.97
N GLN A 158 -27.34 15.31 -17.85
CA GLN A 158 -28.78 15.00 -17.79
C GLN A 158 -29.69 16.22 -17.98
N CYS A 159 -29.22 17.42 -17.64
CA CYS A 159 -30.04 18.65 -17.74
C CYS A 159 -30.19 19.19 -19.18
N ASP A 160 -29.42 18.69 -20.15
CA ASP A 160 -29.42 19.20 -21.53
C ASP A 160 -30.37 18.46 -22.49
N THR A 161 -31.24 17.58 -21.99
CA THR A 161 -32.24 16.85 -22.81
C THR A 161 -33.65 17.43 -22.67
N PHE A 162 -33.81 18.76 -22.78
CA PHE A 162 -35.11 19.35 -23.11
C PHE A 162 -35.16 19.66 -24.61
N ARG A 163 -35.40 18.61 -25.41
CA ARG A 163 -35.76 18.76 -26.82
C ARG A 163 -37.14 19.45 -26.91
N PRO A 164 -37.29 20.63 -27.54
CA PRO A 164 -38.60 21.21 -27.75
C PRO A 164 -39.42 20.26 -28.62
N LYS A 165 -40.61 19.90 -28.12
CA LYS A 165 -41.62 19.11 -28.82
C LYS A 165 -42.02 19.88 -30.09
N PRO A 166 -41.93 19.33 -31.31
CA PRO A 166 -42.43 20.02 -32.49
C PRO A 166 -43.95 20.11 -32.39
N VAL A 167 -44.46 21.33 -32.44
CA VAL A 167 -45.89 21.64 -32.54
C VAL A 167 -46.39 21.10 -33.89
N PRO A 168 -47.47 20.30 -33.94
CA PRO A 168 -48.13 19.98 -35.20
C PRO A 168 -48.96 21.19 -35.62
N CYS A 169 -48.50 21.92 -36.64
CA CYS A 169 -49.34 22.91 -37.32
C CYS A 169 -50.04 22.20 -38.48
N GLU A 170 -51.36 22.08 -38.39
CA GLU A 170 -52.22 21.64 -39.47
C GLU A 170 -52.31 22.71 -40.57
N ASN A 171 -52.36 22.21 -41.82
CA ASN A 171 -52.99 22.77 -43.02
C ASN A 171 -52.40 24.06 -43.64
N SER A 172 -51.74 23.88 -44.77
CA SER A 172 -51.86 24.81 -45.91
C SER A 172 -51.51 24.06 -47.21
N GLU A 173 -52.53 23.79 -48.02
CA GLU A 173 -52.34 23.48 -49.43
C GLU A 173 -51.99 24.78 -50.19
N ASP A 174 -51.26 24.58 -51.28
CA ASP A 174 -51.35 25.32 -52.56
C ASP A 174 -50.10 26.11 -53.04
N ALA A 175 -49.87 25.89 -54.34
CA ALA A 175 -49.12 26.64 -55.35
C ALA A 175 -47.57 26.66 -55.41
N ASP A 176 -47.10 26.04 -56.50
CA ASP A 176 -45.85 26.20 -57.26
C ASP A 176 -45.20 27.60 -57.27
N GLN A 177 -43.86 27.65 -57.11
CA GLN A 177 -42.99 28.39 -58.03
C GLN A 177 -41.49 28.11 -57.83
N GLU A 178 -40.83 27.75 -58.94
CA GLU A 178 -39.38 27.62 -59.10
C GLU A 178 -38.63 28.96 -58.88
N SER A 179 -37.42 28.92 -58.29
CA SER A 179 -36.18 29.31 -58.99
C SER A 179 -34.93 29.36 -58.08
N PHE A 180 -33.94 28.56 -58.47
CA PHE A 180 -32.49 28.85 -58.50
C PHE A 180 -31.80 29.55 -57.31
N ARG A 181 -30.94 28.81 -56.57
CA ARG A 181 -29.45 28.86 -56.72
C ARG A 181 -28.71 28.09 -55.60
N ARG A 182 -27.94 27.09 -56.04
CA ARG A 182 -26.63 26.60 -55.53
C ARG A 182 -26.55 26.06 -54.09
N HIS A 183 -26.77 24.75 -53.95
CA HIS A 183 -26.10 23.92 -52.94
C HIS A 183 -25.49 22.70 -53.62
N THR A 184 -24.22 22.42 -53.34
CA THR A 184 -23.70 21.10 -52.91
C THR A 184 -22.16 21.16 -52.89
N LEU A 185 -21.58 21.49 -51.74
CA LEU A 185 -20.30 20.88 -51.36
C LEU A 185 -20.65 19.67 -50.51
N ASN A 186 -20.44 18.53 -51.14
CA ASN A 186 -20.52 17.20 -50.59
C ASN A 186 -19.27 16.92 -49.74
N GLU A 187 -19.41 15.90 -48.90
CA GLU A 187 -18.35 15.08 -48.30
C GLU A 187 -17.88 15.42 -46.87
N ASN A 188 -18.58 14.76 -45.95
CA ASN A 188 -18.00 13.77 -45.02
C ASN A 188 -17.01 14.26 -43.96
N PHE A 189 -17.55 14.67 -42.81
CA PHE A 189 -16.89 14.39 -41.54
C PHE A 189 -17.65 13.26 -40.82
N HIS A 190 -17.09 12.05 -40.89
CA HIS A 190 -17.46 10.96 -40.00
C HIS A 190 -17.20 11.40 -38.55
N ARG A 191 -18.28 11.63 -37.81
CA ARG A 191 -18.22 11.71 -36.34
C ARG A 191 -18.11 10.28 -35.81
N PRO A 192 -17.09 9.93 -34.99
CA PRO A 192 -17.07 8.63 -34.34
C PRO A 192 -18.29 8.52 -33.41
N LEU A 193 -19.06 7.44 -33.58
CA LEU A 193 -20.07 7.02 -32.63
C LEU A 193 -19.36 6.77 -31.29
N HIS A 194 -19.51 7.69 -30.35
CA HIS A 194 -19.22 7.41 -28.95
C HIS A 194 -20.14 6.26 -28.54
N ALA A 195 -19.55 5.09 -28.29
CA ALA A 195 -20.19 4.04 -27.54
C ALA A 195 -20.49 4.64 -26.15
N ILE A 196 -21.74 5.05 -25.94
CA ILE A 196 -22.26 5.37 -24.62
C ILE A 196 -22.33 4.02 -23.90
N VAL A 197 -21.28 3.71 -23.14
CA VAL A 197 -21.36 2.71 -22.10
C VAL A 197 -22.23 3.35 -21.03
N PHE A 198 -23.51 2.96 -20.99
CA PHE A 198 -24.33 3.20 -19.81
C PHE A 198 -23.71 2.37 -18.68
N VAL A 199 -22.88 3.02 -17.88
CA VAL A 199 -22.57 2.53 -16.53
C VAL A 199 -23.82 2.86 -15.72
N GLU A 200 -24.43 1.85 -15.11
CA GLU A 200 -25.66 2.00 -14.34
C GLU A 200 -25.37 2.96 -13.16
N GLU A 201 -26.25 3.94 -12.93
CA GLU A 201 -26.06 4.98 -11.91
C GLU A 201 -25.81 4.39 -10.51
N GLU A 202 -26.32 3.18 -10.22
CA GLU A 202 -26.05 2.43 -8.99
C GLU A 202 -24.57 2.02 -8.86
N GLU A 203 -23.89 1.62 -9.95
CA GLU A 203 -22.46 1.28 -9.91
C GLU A 203 -21.59 2.53 -9.64
N GLU A 204 -22.00 3.71 -10.10
CA GLU A 204 -21.27 4.96 -9.84
C GLU A 204 -21.47 5.48 -8.40
N GLU A 205 -22.65 5.29 -7.80
CA GLU A 205 -22.88 5.65 -6.39
C GLU A 205 -22.12 4.73 -5.42
N GLU A 206 -22.10 3.42 -5.70
CA GLU A 206 -21.30 2.45 -4.94
C GLU A 206 -19.80 2.76 -5.02
N GLU A 207 -19.27 3.20 -6.17
CA GLU A 207 -17.85 3.56 -6.29
C GLU A 207 -17.46 4.81 -5.50
N VAL A 208 -18.36 5.80 -5.41
CA VAL A 208 -18.14 7.02 -4.61
C VAL A 208 -18.13 6.68 -3.12
N GLU A 209 -19.11 5.90 -2.66
CA GLU A 209 -19.19 5.45 -1.27
C GLU A 209 -17.98 4.60 -0.91
N PHE A 210 -17.60 3.65 -1.77
CA PHE A 210 -16.43 2.80 -1.59
C PHE A 210 -15.11 3.60 -1.51
N ALA A 211 -14.94 4.62 -2.35
CA ALA A 211 -13.76 5.49 -2.30
C ALA A 211 -13.67 6.26 -0.98
N ALA A 212 -14.80 6.79 -0.51
CA ALA A 212 -14.91 7.50 0.76
C ALA A 212 -14.69 6.57 1.96
N GLU A 213 -15.26 5.36 1.93
CA GLU A 213 -15.03 4.33 2.93
C GLU A 213 -13.58 3.87 2.98
N THR A 214 -12.96 3.66 1.82
CA THR A 214 -11.54 3.29 1.72
C THR A 214 -10.65 4.41 2.28
N LEU A 215 -10.93 5.67 1.94
CA LEU A 215 -10.21 6.82 2.49
C LEU A 215 -10.39 6.91 4.02
N LYS A 216 -11.62 6.75 4.51
CA LYS A 216 -11.94 6.78 5.93
C LYS A 216 -11.26 5.64 6.68
N ALA A 217 -11.30 4.42 6.15
CA ALA A 217 -10.62 3.26 6.72
C ALA A 217 -9.10 3.44 6.74
N VAL A 218 -8.52 4.03 5.68
CA VAL A 218 -7.09 4.38 5.64
C VAL A 218 -6.76 5.48 6.65
N GLN A 219 -7.64 6.47 6.85
CA GLN A 219 -7.45 7.56 7.81
C GLN A 219 -7.61 7.12 9.26
N GLU A 220 -8.66 6.40 9.63
CA GLU A 220 -8.89 5.87 10.98
C GLU A 220 -7.72 4.97 11.40
N ARG A 221 -7.28 4.07 10.51
CA ARG A 221 -6.13 3.20 10.76
C ARG A 221 -4.79 3.94 10.80
N HIS A 222 -4.72 5.15 10.27
CA HIS A 222 -3.53 6.02 10.34
C HIS A 222 -3.56 6.97 11.55
N GLN A 223 -4.73 7.25 12.14
CA GLN A 223 -4.78 7.95 13.43
C GLN A 223 -4.14 7.09 14.54
N ASP A 224 -4.25 5.77 14.46
CA ASP A 224 -3.52 4.82 15.31
C ASP A 224 -1.99 4.91 15.17
N LEU A 225 -1.47 5.55 14.10
CA LEU A 225 -0.04 5.76 13.87
C LEU A 225 0.51 7.01 14.57
N GLN A 226 -0.29 8.06 14.77
CA GLN A 226 0.13 9.26 15.51
C GLN A 226 0.29 9.00 17.01
N ALA A 227 -0.35 7.96 17.56
CA ALA A 227 -0.22 7.60 18.97
C ALA A 227 1.07 6.81 19.31
N ILE A 228 1.89 6.49 18.31
CA ILE A 228 3.13 5.69 18.43
C ILE A 228 4.38 6.55 18.09
N GLU A 229 4.18 7.81 17.74
CA GLU A 229 5.22 8.86 17.67
C GLU A 229 5.36 9.55 19.03
#